data_AF-A0A942V733-F1
#
_entry.id   AF-A0A942V733-F1
#
_cell.length_a   1.000
_cell.length_b   1.000
_cell.length_c   1.000
_cell.angle_alpha   90.00
_cell.angle_beta   90.00
_cell.angle_gamma   90.00
#
_symmetry.space_group_name_H-M   'P 1'
#
loop_
_entity.id
_entity.type
_entity.pdbx_description
1 polymer ?
#
loop_
_entity_poly.entity_id
_entity_poly.type
_entity_poly.pdbx_seq_one_letter_code
_entity_poly.pdbx_strand_id
1 'polypeptide(L)'
;MQKTIIGVKTVRGMAALWESGGNDGQRGVARLIAKADGSMPVSLFINYKEDNINGNQALVAVHKNFFVADGEQGENQIVTIYRIKEISIEKEIKIVLSKFNRCFNGQWEEPLVHNLRFLADAVKQKLSTLDCRQPYYVFAPYPPRRK
;
A
#
# COMPACT_ATOMS: atom_id res chain seq x y z
N MET A 1 -8.72 -1.97 16.51
CA MET A 1 -7.64 -2.97 16.41
C MET A 1 -6.35 -2.29 15.97
N GLN A 2 -5.23 -2.58 16.64
CA GLN A 2 -3.91 -2.12 16.26
C GLN A 2 -3.11 -3.27 15.66
N LYS A 3 -2.22 -2.95 14.72
CA LYS A 3 -1.32 -3.88 14.02
C LYS A 3 0.05 -3.25 13.93
N THR A 4 1.10 -3.99 14.23
CA THR A 4 2.48 -3.54 14.02
C THR A 4 3.04 -4.24 12.80
N ILE A 5 3.68 -3.49 11.91
CA ILE A 5 4.38 -4.03 10.74
C ILE A 5 5.83 -3.58 10.74
N ILE A 6 6.68 -4.37 10.09
CA ILE A 6 8.08 -4.04 9.86
C ILE A 6 8.19 -3.25 8.55
N GLY A 7 8.81 -2.08 8.64
CA GLY A 7 9.15 -1.24 7.49
C GLY A 7 10.58 -1.45 7.02
N VAL A 8 10.98 -0.67 6.02
CA VAL A 8 12.34 -0.61 5.50
C VAL A 8 13.00 0.68 5.94
N LYS A 9 14.25 0.60 6.41
CA LYS A 9 15.07 1.79 6.64
C LYS A 9 15.74 2.19 5.32
N THR A 10 15.45 3.40 4.86
CA THR A 10 16.15 3.95 3.68
C THR A 10 17.60 4.31 4.02
N VAL A 11 18.45 4.47 3.01
CA VAL A 11 19.85 4.94 3.18
C VAL A 11 19.91 6.28 3.93
N ARG A 12 18.90 7.14 3.75
CA ARG A 12 18.77 8.43 4.44
C ARG A 12 18.13 8.32 5.84
N GLY A 13 17.96 7.12 6.37
CA GLY A 13 17.42 6.88 7.71
C GLY A 13 15.91 7.03 7.86
N MET A 14 15.16 7.28 6.78
CA MET A 14 13.69 7.39 6.81
C MET A 14 13.04 6.01 6.85
N ALA A 15 11.91 5.90 7.53
CA ALA A 15 11.02 4.74 7.45
C ALA A 15 10.28 4.71 6.11
N ALA A 16 10.20 3.54 5.50
CA ALA A 16 9.50 3.33 4.24
C ALA A 16 8.70 2.03 4.22
N LEU A 17 7.68 1.99 3.35
CA LEU A 17 6.88 0.82 3.07
C LEU A 17 6.84 0.55 1.57
N TRP A 18 6.72 -0.72 1.23
CA TRP A 18 6.45 -1.14 -0.14
C TRP A 18 4.95 -1.08 -0.41
N GLU A 19 4.59 -0.39 -1.48
CA GLU A 19 3.44 -0.80 -2.27
C GLU A 19 3.78 -2.13 -2.96
N SER A 20 2.87 -3.09 -2.82
CA SER A 20 3.09 -4.45 -3.32
C SER A 20 1.80 -5.17 -3.67
N GLY A 21 1.97 -6.32 -4.34
CA GLY A 21 0.90 -7.28 -4.56
C GLY A 21 0.29 -7.26 -5.95
N GLY A 22 -0.82 -7.96 -6.07
CA GLY A 22 -1.56 -8.26 -7.30
C GLY A 22 -2.34 -9.57 -7.11
N ASN A 23 -2.67 -10.23 -8.21
CA ASN A 23 -3.39 -11.50 -8.22
C ASN A 23 -2.51 -12.60 -8.83
N ASP A 24 -2.49 -13.79 -8.21
CA ASP A 24 -1.74 -14.96 -8.69
C ASP A 24 -2.58 -15.96 -9.50
N GLY A 25 -3.83 -15.59 -9.81
CA GLY A 25 -4.81 -16.42 -10.50
C GLY A 25 -5.80 -17.12 -9.56
N GLN A 26 -5.48 -17.22 -8.26
CA GLN A 26 -6.38 -17.80 -7.25
C GLN A 26 -6.70 -16.81 -6.14
N ARG A 27 -5.72 -16.03 -5.72
CA ARG A 27 -5.82 -15.06 -4.63
C ARG A 27 -5.17 -13.74 -5.02
N GLY A 28 -5.84 -12.65 -4.66
CA GLY A 28 -5.30 -11.31 -4.72
C GLY A 28 -4.83 -10.86 -3.34
N VAL A 29 -3.65 -10.27 -3.27
CA VAL A 29 -3.16 -9.58 -2.07
C VAL A 29 -2.58 -8.25 -2.51
N ALA A 30 -2.88 -7.16 -1.81
CA ALA A 30 -2.38 -5.84 -2.16
C ALA A 30 -2.05 -5.03 -0.91
N ARG A 31 -1.01 -4.20 -0.99
CA ARG A 31 -0.75 -3.13 -0.03
C ARG A 31 -0.49 -1.84 -0.78
N LEU A 32 -1.29 -0.81 -0.50
CA LEU A 32 -1.12 0.54 -1.03
C LEU A 32 -0.92 1.56 0.09
N ILE A 33 -0.25 2.67 -0.22
CA ILE A 33 0.05 3.73 0.75
C ILE A 33 -0.46 5.07 0.22
N ALA A 34 -1.15 5.83 1.07
CA ALA A 34 -1.55 7.20 0.78
C ALA A 34 -0.99 8.19 1.81
N LYS A 35 -0.82 9.45 1.41
CA LYS A 35 -0.53 10.55 2.33
C LYS A 35 -1.71 10.79 3.28
N ALA A 36 -1.49 11.61 4.31
CA ALA A 36 -2.52 11.92 5.32
C ALA A 36 -3.77 12.63 4.77
N ASP A 37 -3.69 13.24 3.60
CA ASP A 37 -4.80 13.85 2.87
C ASP A 37 -5.49 12.88 1.89
N GLY A 38 -5.01 11.63 1.78
CA GLY A 38 -5.48 10.62 0.84
C GLY A 38 -4.79 10.65 -0.52
N SER A 39 -3.93 11.63 -0.80
CA SER A 39 -3.25 11.74 -2.09
C SER A 39 -2.20 10.64 -2.28
N MET A 40 -1.82 10.41 -3.55
CA MET A 40 -0.68 9.56 -3.89
C MET A 40 0.63 10.15 -3.32
N PRO A 41 1.46 9.34 -2.64
CA PRO A 41 2.81 9.71 -2.26
C PRO A 41 3.76 9.67 -3.46
N VAL A 42 4.89 10.37 -3.36
CA VAL A 42 5.97 10.26 -4.35
C VAL A 42 6.76 8.99 -4.04
N SER A 43 6.95 8.12 -5.04
CA SER A 43 7.78 6.93 -4.88
C SER A 43 9.26 7.32 -4.72
N LEU A 44 9.95 6.72 -3.76
CA LEU A 44 11.41 6.78 -3.66
C LEU A 44 12.08 5.89 -4.71
N PHE A 45 11.44 4.77 -5.04
CA PHE A 45 11.94 3.78 -5.97
C PHE A 45 10.76 3.01 -6.58
N ILE A 46 10.88 2.66 -7.86
CA ILE A 46 9.95 1.76 -8.55
C ILE A 46 10.73 0.59 -9.11
N ASN A 47 10.28 -0.62 -8.80
CA ASN A 47 10.89 -1.85 -9.25
C ASN A 47 10.28 -2.28 -10.59
N TYR A 48 10.92 -1.90 -11.69
CA TYR A 48 10.50 -2.23 -13.06
C TYR A 48 11.01 -3.60 -13.55
N LYS A 49 11.57 -4.44 -12.68
CA LYS A 49 12.07 -5.75 -13.12
C LYS A 49 10.90 -6.67 -13.51
N GLU A 50 11.09 -7.42 -14.58
CA GLU A 50 10.05 -8.31 -15.14
C GLU A 50 9.65 -9.46 -14.20
N ASP A 51 10.60 -9.90 -13.36
CA ASP A 51 10.43 -10.96 -12.37
C ASP A 51 9.70 -10.48 -11.09
N ASN A 52 9.40 -9.19 -10.97
CA ASN A 52 8.72 -8.60 -9.79
C ASN A 52 7.19 -8.77 -9.84
N ILE A 53 6.74 -9.98 -10.18
CA ILE A 53 5.33 -10.35 -10.24
C ILE A 53 4.74 -10.35 -8.84
N ASN A 54 3.66 -9.61 -8.63
CA ASN A 54 2.95 -9.42 -7.36
C ASN A 54 3.87 -8.98 -6.19
N GLY A 55 5.07 -8.49 -6.53
CA GLY A 55 6.13 -8.23 -5.56
C GLY A 55 6.13 -6.80 -5.04
N ASN A 56 7.30 -6.36 -4.61
CA ASN A 56 7.55 -5.01 -4.08
C ASN A 56 7.74 -4.04 -5.25
N GLN A 57 6.68 -3.32 -5.62
CA GLN A 57 6.64 -2.54 -6.87
C GLN A 57 7.02 -1.08 -6.69
N ALA A 58 6.66 -0.44 -5.57
CA ALA A 58 7.11 0.92 -5.27
C ALA A 58 7.44 1.13 -3.80
N LEU A 59 8.59 1.73 -3.51
CA LEU A 59 9.00 2.08 -2.15
C LEU A 59 8.58 3.52 -1.85
N VAL A 60 7.91 3.72 -0.71
CA VAL A 60 7.37 5.02 -0.29
C VAL A 60 7.91 5.36 1.10
N ALA A 61 8.48 6.56 1.27
CA ALA A 61 8.73 7.11 2.60
C ALA A 61 7.39 7.38 3.31
N VAL A 62 7.26 6.91 4.55
CA VAL A 62 6.02 7.04 5.32
C VAL A 62 6.19 7.93 6.53
N HIS A 63 5.12 8.65 6.85
CA HIS A 63 5.07 9.55 8.00
C HIS A 63 3.84 9.24 8.86
N LYS A 64 3.85 9.77 10.09
CA LYS A 64 2.67 9.74 10.96
C LYS A 64 1.45 10.28 10.20
N ASN A 65 0.30 9.66 10.46
CA ASN A 65 -0.99 9.95 9.83
C ASN A 65 -1.18 9.54 8.37
N PHE A 66 -0.16 9.00 7.70
CA PHE A 66 -0.35 8.37 6.39
C PHE A 66 -1.30 7.18 6.50
N PHE A 67 -1.95 6.83 5.40
CA PHE A 67 -2.82 5.66 5.32
C PHE A 67 -2.12 4.49 4.65
N VAL A 68 -2.39 3.29 5.14
CA VAL A 68 -1.97 2.02 4.54
C VAL A 68 -3.23 1.21 4.29
N ALA A 69 -3.48 0.79 3.06
CA ALA A 69 -4.60 -0.05 2.71
C ALA A 69 -4.10 -1.44 2.35
N ASP A 70 -4.50 -2.44 3.15
CA ASP A 70 -4.27 -3.85 2.85
C ASP A 70 -5.54 -4.41 2.20
N GLY A 71 -5.37 -5.13 1.10
CA GLY A 71 -6.43 -5.81 0.36
C GLY A 71 -6.18 -7.30 0.27
N GLU A 72 -7.26 -8.08 0.27
CA GLU A 72 -7.27 -9.51 0.01
C GLU A 72 -8.49 -9.86 -0.86
N GLN A 73 -8.27 -10.73 -1.84
CA GLN A 73 -9.30 -11.27 -2.73
C GLN A 73 -9.15 -12.79 -2.77
N GLY A 74 -10.14 -13.50 -2.27
CA GLY A 74 -10.31 -14.94 -2.47
C GLY A 74 -11.77 -15.21 -2.78
N GLU A 75 -12.42 -16.04 -1.96
CA GLU A 75 -13.89 -16.17 -1.96
C GLU A 75 -14.58 -14.84 -1.62
N ASN A 76 -13.98 -14.05 -0.73
CA ASN A 76 -14.46 -12.73 -0.33
C ASN A 76 -13.43 -11.65 -0.73
N GLN A 77 -13.91 -10.44 -0.99
CA GLN A 77 -13.09 -9.25 -1.16
C GLN A 77 -13.04 -8.45 0.15
N ILE A 78 -11.84 -8.24 0.68
CA ILE A 78 -11.62 -7.48 1.92
C ILE A 78 -10.65 -6.35 1.64
N VAL A 79 -11.01 -5.13 2.03
CA VAL A 79 -10.09 -3.99 2.03
C VAL A 79 -10.09 -3.39 3.41
N THR A 80 -8.93 -3.33 4.07
CA THR A 80 -8.79 -2.68 5.37
C THR A 80 -7.86 -1.50 5.26
N ILE A 81 -8.36 -0.32 5.61
CA ILE A 81 -7.57 0.91 5.65
C ILE A 81 -7.12 1.13 7.09
N TYR A 82 -5.84 1.42 7.24
CA TYR A 82 -5.20 1.75 8.50
C TYR A 82 -4.61 3.15 8.43
N ARG A 83 -4.45 3.78 9.60
CA ARG A 83 -3.70 5.02 9.78
C ARG A 83 -2.43 4.73 10.56
N ILE A 84 -1.29 5.24 10.10
CA ILE A 84 -0.02 5.18 10.83
C ILE A 84 -0.11 6.08 12.06
N LYS A 85 -0.04 5.48 13.24
CA LYS A 85 -0.06 6.18 14.53
C LYS A 85 1.31 6.53 15.03
N GLU A 86 2.26 5.61 14.86
CA GLU A 86 3.61 5.73 15.38
C GLU A 86 4.60 5.03 14.45
N ILE A 87 5.82 5.58 14.40
CA ILE A 87 6.94 5.02 13.67
C ILE A 87 8.14 5.06 14.63
N SER A 88 8.70 3.89 14.93
CA SER A 88 9.95 3.76 15.69
C SER A 88 11.07 3.35 14.74
N ILE A 89 12.19 4.07 14.80
CA ILE A 89 13.37 3.90 13.95
C ILE A 89 14.55 3.55 14.86
N GLU A 90 14.67 2.27 15.22
CA GLU A 90 15.77 1.76 16.03
C GLU A 90 16.63 0.78 15.20
N LYS A 91 16.85 -0.45 15.72
CA LYS A 91 17.47 -1.55 14.98
C LYS A 91 16.57 -2.05 13.85
N GLU A 92 15.26 -2.12 14.09
CA GLU A 92 14.22 -2.41 13.11
C GLU A 92 13.25 -1.25 13.01
N ILE A 93 12.68 -1.03 11.81
CA ILE A 93 11.63 -0.03 11.62
C ILE A 93 10.30 -0.65 12.01
N LYS A 94 9.70 -0.17 13.10
CA LYS A 94 8.37 -0.62 13.54
C LYS A 94 7.36 0.47 13.24
N ILE A 95 6.30 0.11 12.51
CA ILE A 95 5.21 1.01 12.14
C ILE A 95 3.93 0.50 12.79
N VAL A 96 3.36 1.30 13.68
CA VAL A 96 2.11 0.99 14.38
C VAL A 96 0.94 1.56 13.60
N LEU A 97 0.07 0.66 13.16
CA LEU A 97 -1.12 0.92 12.39
C LEU A 97 -2.36 0.79 13.27
N SER A 98 -3.28 1.75 13.19
CA SER A 98 -4.63 1.63 13.76
C SER A 98 -5.65 1.44 12.65
N LYS A 99 -6.55 0.47 12.78
CA LYS A 99 -7.68 0.31 11.84
C LYS A 99 -8.44 1.63 11.74
N PHE A 100 -8.60 2.12 10.52
CA PHE A 100 -9.39 3.31 10.21
C PHE A 100 -10.78 2.92 9.71
N ASN A 101 -10.86 2.01 8.72
CA ASN A 101 -12.11 1.48 8.20
C ASN A 101 -11.87 0.13 7.51
N ARG A 102 -12.93 -0.63 7.24
CA ARG A 102 -12.88 -1.91 6.54
C ARG A 102 -14.07 -2.05 5.60
N CYS A 103 -13.81 -2.60 4.43
CA CYS A 103 -14.77 -3.00 3.41
C CYS A 103 -14.78 -4.53 3.35
N PHE A 104 -15.95 -5.14 3.41
CA PHE A 104 -16.16 -6.57 3.20
C PHE A 104 -17.20 -6.77 2.11
N ASN A 105 -16.83 -7.42 1.01
CA ASN A 105 -17.68 -7.65 -0.16
C ASN A 105 -18.42 -6.39 -0.63
N GLY A 106 -17.69 -5.27 -0.71
CA GLY A 106 -18.21 -3.98 -1.17
C GLY A 106 -18.93 -3.14 -0.11
N GLN A 107 -19.18 -3.67 1.08
CA GLN A 107 -19.83 -2.95 2.17
C GLN A 107 -18.80 -2.43 3.17
N TRP A 108 -18.78 -1.11 3.39
CA TRP A 108 -17.93 -0.50 4.40
C TRP A 108 -18.58 -0.57 5.79
N GLU A 109 -17.78 -0.78 6.82
CA GLU A 109 -18.24 -0.73 8.23
C GLU A 109 -18.77 0.67 8.58
N GLU A 110 -18.10 1.71 8.09
CA GLU A 110 -18.49 3.12 8.24
C GLU A 110 -18.42 3.83 6.88
N PRO A 111 -19.19 4.91 6.64
CA PRO A 111 -19.08 5.69 5.40
C PRO A 111 -17.63 6.12 5.13
N LEU A 112 -17.11 5.76 3.94
CA LEU A 112 -15.74 6.10 3.58
C LEU A 112 -15.64 7.60 3.24
N VAL A 113 -14.69 8.28 3.87
CA VAL A 113 -14.36 9.67 3.55
C VAL A 113 -13.93 9.82 2.09
N HIS A 114 -14.39 10.88 1.43
CA HIS A 114 -14.28 11.05 -0.02
C HIS A 114 -12.84 10.95 -0.55
N ASN A 115 -11.88 11.53 0.18
CA ASN A 115 -10.47 11.55 -0.19
C ASN A 115 -9.77 10.18 -0.17
N LEU A 116 -10.38 9.15 0.43
CA LEU A 116 -9.84 7.79 0.44
C LEU A 116 -10.48 6.88 -0.60
N ARG A 117 -11.47 7.37 -1.36
CA ARG A 117 -12.14 6.57 -2.41
C ARG A 117 -11.16 6.10 -3.48
N PHE A 118 -10.29 6.99 -3.95
CA PHE A 118 -9.28 6.65 -4.96
C PHE A 118 -8.28 5.60 -4.48
N LEU A 119 -7.85 5.67 -3.21
CA LEU A 119 -7.01 4.65 -2.61
C LEU A 119 -7.73 3.29 -2.59
N ALA A 120 -8.99 3.27 -2.14
CA ALA A 120 -9.77 2.04 -2.08
C ALA A 120 -10.01 1.42 -3.46
N ASP A 121 -10.34 2.23 -4.46
CA ASP A 121 -10.56 1.77 -5.83
C ASP A 121 -9.25 1.24 -6.44
N ALA A 122 -8.11 1.88 -6.18
CA ALA A 122 -6.80 1.41 -6.60
C ALA A 122 -6.43 0.06 -5.97
N VAL A 123 -6.74 -0.17 -4.68
CA VAL A 123 -6.54 -1.48 -4.03
C VAL A 123 -7.35 -2.54 -4.75
N LYS A 124 -8.65 -2.29 -5.00
CA LYS A 124 -9.54 -3.25 -5.67
C LYS A 124 -9.04 -3.59 -7.08
N GLN A 125 -8.62 -2.59 -7.86
CA GLN A 125 -8.07 -2.83 -9.19
C GLN A 125 -6.78 -3.68 -9.12
N LYS A 126 -5.89 -3.38 -8.16
CA LYS A 126 -4.66 -4.15 -7.97
C LYS A 126 -4.95 -5.61 -7.60
N LEU A 127 -5.93 -5.85 -6.72
CA LEU A 127 -6.38 -7.20 -6.34
C LEU A 127 -6.92 -8.02 -7.52
N SER A 128 -7.46 -7.38 -8.55
CA SER A 128 -7.93 -8.05 -9.78
C SER A 128 -6.86 -8.21 -10.86
N THR A 129 -5.66 -7.66 -10.65
CA THR A 129 -4.63 -7.62 -11.70
C THR A 129 -3.76 -8.86 -11.62
N LEU A 130 -3.97 -9.78 -12.58
CA LEU A 130 -3.15 -10.97 -12.74
C LEU A 130 -1.70 -10.58 -13.04
N ASP A 131 -0.77 -11.25 -12.37
CA ASP A 131 0.67 -11.06 -12.51
C ASP A 131 1.10 -9.57 -12.48
N CYS A 132 0.63 -8.82 -11.49
CA CYS A 132 0.85 -7.38 -11.41
C CYS A 132 2.35 -7.06 -11.27
N ARG A 133 2.87 -6.18 -12.13
CA ARG A 133 4.29 -5.75 -12.13
C ARG A 133 4.48 -4.25 -11.90
N GLN A 134 3.39 -3.51 -11.69
CA GLN A 134 3.41 -2.05 -11.61
C GLN A 134 2.76 -1.54 -10.32
N PRO A 135 3.17 -0.37 -9.83
CA PRO A 135 2.45 0.32 -8.77
C PRO A 135 1.18 1.00 -9.31
N TYR A 136 0.23 1.25 -8.42
CA TYR A 136 -1.15 1.70 -8.65
C TYR A 136 -1.43 3.02 -7.93
N TYR A 137 -0.72 3.32 -6.83
CA TYR A 137 -1.04 4.49 -6.02
C TYR A 137 0.20 5.24 -5.54
N VAL A 138 1.06 5.58 -6.48
CA VAL A 138 2.23 6.45 -6.26
C VAL A 138 2.41 7.39 -7.45
N PHE A 139 2.98 8.57 -7.21
CA PHE A 139 3.53 9.39 -8.26
C PHE A 139 4.95 8.91 -8.58
N ALA A 140 5.20 8.59 -9.85
CA ALA A 140 6.50 8.20 -10.39
C ALA A 140 7.21 9.43 -10.99
N PRO A 141 8.11 10.10 -10.27
CA PRO A 141 8.75 11.33 -10.77
C PRO A 141 9.74 11.07 -11.91
N TYR A 142 10.12 9.81 -12.14
CA TYR A 142 11.06 9.42 -13.19
C TYR A 142 10.43 8.33 -14.06
N PRO A 143 10.39 8.50 -15.40
CA PRO A 143 9.95 7.44 -16.29
C PRO A 143 10.87 6.22 -16.14
N PRO A 144 10.38 5.00 -16.46
CA PRO A 144 11.22 3.82 -16.51
C PRO A 144 12.42 4.13 -17.40
N ARG A 145 13.63 3.97 -16.86
CA ARG A 145 14.85 4.06 -17.68
C ARG A 145 14.78 2.93 -18.70
N ARG A 146 14.42 3.27 -19.95
CA ARG A 146 14.55 2.34 -21.07
C ARG A 146 16.03 1.95 -21.13
N LYS A 147 16.32 0.66 -20.90
CA LYS A 147 17.62 0.10 -21.24
C LYS A 147 17.73 0.00 -22.75
#